data_AF-A0A2K9A802-F1
#
_entry.id   AF-A0A2K9A802-F1
#
_cell.length_a   1.000
_cell.length_b   1.000
_cell.length_c   1.000
_cell.angle_alpha   90.00
_cell.angle_beta   90.00
_cell.angle_gamma   90.00
#
_symmetry.space_group_name_H-M   'P 1'
#
loop_
_entity.id
_entity.type
_entity.pdbx_description
1 polymer ?
#
loop_
_entity_poly.entity_id
_entity_poly.type
_entity_poly.pdbx_seq_one_letter_code
_entity_poly.pdbx_strand_id
1 'polypeptide(L)'
;MKIFKVCLMIMIVLSVIGCERGSDTETASFLGVSDITVPFGSDFDPLDGVSAVDTEDGFIDASEIEVEGAVDTSVAGTYTLTYKVTGSDGKEVTVTREITVEEEPLVCGDNREEQDGVCVVIDQDLEDIKIALNNTISLTNYQMGVVISYSENTIEYTYEMTLSFDDNIALFEMGENDITYYETTSTGINAYMKQGDVFVLESIDEVNGFNIYEDLDPRWFTKMGDYYLLGSQHLVSISGMLEDYFPNGALNNFKIGLNEDVLDYFKFDVVSGDLVYQLTFTFGMINEVELLLPTV
;
A
#
# COMPACT_ATOMS: atom_id res chain seq x y z
N MET A 1 -41.44 29.87 -39.92
CA MET A 1 -40.52 31.00 -40.19
C MET A 1 -41.24 32.31 -39.94
N LYS A 2 -40.64 33.17 -39.11
CA LYS A 2 -40.94 34.60 -38.85
C LYS A 2 -42.00 34.96 -37.77
N ILE A 3 -41.42 35.22 -36.60
CA ILE A 3 -41.82 36.06 -35.47
C ILE A 3 -42.04 37.53 -35.92
N PHE A 4 -43.01 38.24 -35.34
CA PHE A 4 -42.92 39.62 -34.78
C PHE A 4 -44.33 40.10 -34.39
N LYS A 5 -44.60 40.38 -33.09
CA LYS A 5 -44.59 41.72 -32.44
C LYS A 5 -45.70 42.65 -32.97
N VAL A 6 -46.40 43.48 -32.20
CA VAL A 6 -46.49 43.89 -30.78
C VAL A 6 -47.61 44.98 -30.76
N CYS A 7 -48.00 45.41 -29.55
CA CYS A 7 -48.86 46.55 -29.17
C CYS A 7 -50.33 46.19 -28.93
N LEU A 8 -50.83 46.10 -27.69
CA LEU A 8 -50.97 47.16 -26.64
C LEU A 8 -51.84 48.30 -27.21
N MET A 9 -52.99 48.71 -26.67
CA MET A 9 -53.50 48.85 -25.31
C MET A 9 -54.99 49.24 -25.43
N ILE A 10 -55.84 49.00 -24.42
CA ILE A 10 -56.75 49.99 -23.80
C ILE A 10 -57.64 49.29 -22.76
N MET A 11 -57.64 49.87 -21.55
CA MET A 11 -58.42 49.49 -20.37
C MET A 11 -59.93 49.43 -20.62
N ILE A 12 -60.55 48.35 -20.13
CA ILE A 12 -61.89 48.36 -19.51
C ILE A 12 -61.85 47.32 -18.37
N VAL A 13 -61.88 47.75 -17.11
CA VAL A 13 -62.21 46.87 -15.98
C VAL A 13 -63.72 46.87 -15.88
N LEU A 14 -64.33 45.73 -16.19
CA LEU A 14 -65.74 45.46 -16.00
C LEU A 14 -65.88 44.48 -14.83
N SER A 15 -66.82 44.79 -13.95
CA SER A 15 -67.19 44.06 -12.76
C SER A 15 -67.70 42.64 -13.03
N VAL A 16 -67.12 41.71 -12.27
CA VAL A 16 -67.67 40.52 -11.59
C VAL A 16 -69.05 40.03 -12.05
N ILE A 17 -69.07 38.78 -12.54
CA ILE A 17 -70.08 37.79 -12.15
C ILE A 17 -69.29 36.57 -11.66
N GLY A 18 -69.43 36.28 -10.37
CA GLY A 18 -68.95 35.08 -9.73
C GLY A 18 -69.76 33.87 -10.17
N CYS A 19 -69.04 32.78 -10.43
CA CYS A 19 -69.55 31.42 -10.37
C CYS A 19 -68.65 30.72 -9.35
N GLU A 20 -69.08 30.67 -8.09
CA GLU A 20 -68.43 29.87 -7.06
C GLU A 20 -68.67 28.39 -7.39
N ARG A 21 -67.67 27.77 -8.01
CA ARG A 21 -67.40 26.35 -7.81
C ARG A 21 -66.40 26.30 -6.66
N GLY A 22 -66.83 25.80 -5.50
CA GLY A 22 -65.89 25.44 -4.44
C GLY A 22 -64.83 24.52 -5.03
N SER A 23 -63.59 25.02 -5.07
CA SER A 23 -62.41 24.23 -5.36
C SER A 23 -62.19 23.33 -4.17
N ASP A 24 -62.17 22.02 -4.36
CA ASP A 24 -61.76 21.06 -3.33
C ASP A 24 -60.23 20.90 -3.28
N THR A 25 -59.50 21.84 -3.89
CA THR A 25 -58.04 21.87 -3.89
C THR A 25 -57.59 22.61 -2.64
N GLU A 26 -56.73 21.96 -1.85
CA GLU A 26 -56.01 22.56 -0.72
C GLU A 26 -55.34 23.87 -1.14
N THR A 27 -55.47 24.93 -0.34
CA THR A 27 -54.85 26.22 -0.62
C THR A 27 -53.37 26.26 -0.21
N ALA A 28 -52.95 25.41 0.72
CA ALA A 28 -51.56 25.33 1.20
C ALA A 28 -50.69 24.33 0.42
N SER A 29 -49.38 24.54 0.39
CA SER A 29 -48.40 23.62 -0.18
C SER A 29 -47.00 23.83 0.41
N PHE A 30 -46.17 22.78 0.41
CA PHE A 30 -44.78 22.83 0.87
C PHE A 30 -43.77 23.03 -0.27
N LEU A 31 -42.66 23.69 0.05
CA LEU A 31 -41.49 23.87 -0.78
C LEU A 31 -40.24 23.44 0.00
N GLY A 32 -39.25 22.85 -0.69
CA GLY A 32 -37.96 22.49 -0.11
C GLY A 32 -37.96 21.21 0.74
N VAL A 33 -39.05 20.44 0.74
CA VAL A 33 -39.12 19.15 1.43
C VAL A 33 -38.71 18.02 0.47
N SER A 34 -37.41 17.78 0.41
CA SER A 34 -36.81 16.61 -0.25
C SER A 34 -35.95 15.83 0.74
N ASP A 35 -35.73 14.55 0.46
CA ASP A 35 -34.82 13.72 1.25
C ASP A 35 -33.39 14.29 1.20
N ILE A 36 -32.66 14.21 2.32
CA ILE A 36 -31.29 14.69 2.41
C ILE A 36 -30.41 13.73 3.22
N THR A 37 -29.12 13.77 2.93
CA THR A 37 -28.08 13.10 3.72
C THR A 37 -27.34 14.13 4.55
N VAL A 38 -27.08 13.82 5.82
CA VAL A 38 -26.33 14.67 6.74
C VAL A 38 -25.19 13.89 7.39
N PRO A 39 -24.04 14.53 7.68
CA PRO A 39 -22.93 13.86 8.36
C PRO A 39 -23.29 13.45 9.79
N PHE A 40 -22.73 12.34 10.25
CA PHE A 40 -22.77 11.93 11.65
C PHE A 40 -22.29 13.06 12.58
N GLY A 41 -23.06 13.32 13.63
CA GLY A 41 -22.80 14.33 14.67
C GLY A 41 -22.97 15.77 14.23
N SER A 42 -23.44 16.04 13.01
CA SER A 42 -23.67 17.40 12.52
C SER A 42 -24.84 18.09 13.23
N ASP A 43 -24.80 19.43 13.26
CA ASP A 43 -25.96 20.23 13.64
C ASP A 43 -27.06 20.06 12.58
N PHE A 44 -28.28 19.83 13.05
CA PHE A 44 -29.43 19.60 12.17
C PHE A 44 -30.62 20.44 12.60
N ASP A 45 -31.09 21.31 11.71
CA ASP A 45 -32.33 22.06 11.86
C ASP A 45 -33.43 21.42 10.98
N PRO A 46 -34.50 20.87 11.57
CA PRO A 46 -35.62 20.28 10.83
C PRO A 46 -36.30 21.24 9.85
N LEU A 47 -36.24 22.56 10.08
CA LEU A 47 -36.90 23.56 9.23
C LEU A 47 -35.96 24.22 8.21
N ASP A 48 -34.66 23.89 8.21
CA ASP A 48 -33.73 24.48 7.24
C ASP A 48 -34.12 24.10 5.80
N GLY A 49 -34.27 25.13 4.97
CA GLY A 49 -34.75 25.01 3.59
C GLY A 49 -36.24 24.68 3.42
N VAL A 50 -37.01 24.48 4.50
CA VAL A 50 -38.44 24.15 4.43
C VAL A 50 -39.28 25.43 4.50
N SER A 51 -40.25 25.56 3.58
CA SER A 51 -41.23 26.65 3.62
C SER A 51 -42.60 26.17 3.15
N ALA A 52 -43.65 26.88 3.54
CA ALA A 52 -45.01 26.62 3.09
C ALA A 52 -45.64 27.89 2.52
N VAL A 53 -46.51 27.72 1.53
CA VAL A 53 -47.23 28.80 0.85
C VAL A 53 -48.70 28.44 0.73
N ASP A 54 -49.54 29.39 1.10
CA ASP A 54 -50.97 29.40 0.86
C ASP A 54 -51.29 30.27 -0.37
N THR A 55 -52.16 29.78 -1.26
CA THR A 55 -52.51 30.50 -2.49
C THR A 55 -53.34 31.77 -2.25
N GLU A 56 -54.01 31.88 -1.10
CA GLU A 56 -54.82 33.04 -0.72
C GLU A 56 -54.02 34.04 0.13
N ASP A 57 -53.23 33.54 1.09
CA ASP A 57 -52.52 34.37 2.08
C ASP A 57 -51.01 34.57 1.81
N GLY A 58 -50.41 33.78 0.90
CA GLY A 58 -48.98 33.85 0.59
C GLY A 58 -48.13 32.98 1.52
N PHE A 59 -46.94 33.43 1.91
CA PHE A 59 -46.03 32.61 2.72
C PHE A 59 -46.59 32.39 4.13
N ILE A 60 -46.60 31.12 4.55
CA ILE A 60 -46.93 30.71 5.93
C ILE A 60 -45.66 30.87 6.78
N ASP A 61 -45.79 31.44 7.97
CA ASP A 61 -44.67 31.62 8.89
C ASP A 61 -44.10 30.26 9.34
N ALA A 62 -42.78 30.16 9.48
CA ALA A 62 -42.13 28.90 9.86
C ALA A 62 -42.60 28.39 11.23
N SER A 63 -43.06 29.27 12.13
CA SER A 63 -43.61 28.89 13.44
C SER A 63 -44.97 28.19 13.36
N GLU A 64 -45.65 28.23 12.22
CA GLU A 64 -46.92 27.55 11.95
C GLU A 64 -46.73 26.18 11.29
N ILE A 65 -45.49 25.81 10.96
CA ILE A 65 -45.14 24.49 10.44
C ILE A 65 -44.95 23.52 11.61
N GLU A 66 -45.85 22.56 11.75
CA GLU A 66 -45.70 21.46 12.69
C GLU A 66 -44.72 20.42 12.13
N VAL A 67 -43.75 20.00 12.94
CA VAL A 67 -42.78 18.95 12.58
C VAL A 67 -42.92 17.78 13.54
N GLU A 68 -43.30 16.61 13.01
CA GLU A 68 -43.33 15.35 13.74
C GLU A 68 -42.11 14.48 13.38
N GLY A 69 -41.54 13.82 14.39
CA GLY A 69 -40.31 13.05 14.28
C GLY A 69 -39.11 13.78 14.87
N ALA A 70 -37.99 13.08 15.00
CA ALA A 70 -36.73 13.62 15.49
C ALA A 70 -35.58 12.90 14.78
N VAL A 71 -34.52 13.64 14.47
CA VAL A 71 -33.27 13.12 13.91
C VAL A 71 -32.21 13.20 14.99
N ASP A 72 -31.63 12.07 15.35
CA ASP A 72 -30.43 12.02 16.18
C ASP A 72 -29.21 11.85 15.28
N THR A 73 -28.52 12.95 14.99
CA THR A 73 -27.32 12.89 14.15
C THR A 73 -26.18 12.14 14.82
N SER A 74 -26.23 11.85 16.13
CA SER A 74 -25.23 11.03 16.82
C SER A 74 -25.45 9.53 16.64
N VAL A 75 -26.43 9.12 15.86
CA VAL A 75 -26.71 7.72 15.53
C VAL A 75 -26.91 7.60 14.02
N ALA A 76 -26.01 6.86 13.34
CA ALA A 76 -26.13 6.60 11.92
C ALA A 76 -27.42 5.81 11.60
N GLY A 77 -28.09 6.18 10.51
CA GLY A 77 -29.36 5.57 10.11
C GLY A 77 -30.29 6.52 9.36
N THR A 78 -31.45 6.01 8.97
CA THR A 78 -32.48 6.78 8.26
C THR A 78 -33.61 7.16 9.23
N TYR A 79 -33.98 8.44 9.22
CA TYR A 79 -35.02 9.03 10.05
C TYR A 79 -36.10 9.66 9.16
N THR A 80 -37.36 9.58 9.55
CA THR A 80 -38.47 10.22 8.82
C THR A 80 -38.98 11.42 9.60
N LEU A 81 -39.09 12.57 8.92
CA LEU A 81 -39.78 13.75 9.43
C LEU A 81 -41.07 13.97 8.66
N THR A 82 -42.12 14.37 9.36
CA THR A 82 -43.43 14.72 8.79
C THR A 82 -43.73 16.17 9.09
N TYR A 83 -44.01 16.96 8.05
CA TYR A 83 -44.35 18.37 8.15
C TYR A 83 -45.82 18.57 7.89
N LYS A 84 -46.44 19.47 8.65
CA LYS A 84 -47.86 19.76 8.56
C LYS A 84 -48.16 21.25 8.72
N VAL A 85 -49.06 21.76 7.89
CA VAL A 85 -49.62 23.13 7.97
C VAL A 85 -51.12 23.09 7.72
N THR A 86 -51.84 24.07 8.26
CA THR A 86 -53.27 24.29 7.96
C THR A 86 -53.40 25.50 7.05
N GLY A 87 -54.04 25.34 5.89
CA GLY A 87 -54.31 26.43 4.95
C GLY A 87 -55.42 27.37 5.43
N SER A 88 -55.57 28.48 4.71
CA SER A 88 -56.63 29.48 4.94
C SER A 88 -58.05 28.90 4.73
N ASP A 89 -58.17 27.85 3.92
CA ASP A 89 -59.37 27.03 3.72
C ASP A 89 -59.71 26.10 4.91
N GLY A 90 -58.85 26.08 5.93
CA GLY A 90 -59.00 25.28 7.14
C GLY A 90 -58.62 23.81 6.95
N LYS A 91 -58.00 23.45 5.83
CA LYS A 91 -57.59 22.08 5.54
C LYS A 91 -56.09 21.87 5.79
N GLU A 92 -55.71 20.64 6.10
CA GLU A 92 -54.35 20.28 6.50
C GLU A 92 -53.58 19.63 5.35
N VAL A 93 -52.35 20.11 5.11
CA VAL A 93 -51.43 19.53 4.13
C VAL A 93 -50.25 18.90 4.87
N THR A 94 -49.87 17.70 4.44
CA THR A 94 -48.78 16.92 5.05
C THR A 94 -47.78 16.48 3.99
N VAL A 95 -46.49 16.55 4.32
CA VAL A 95 -45.40 16.02 3.49
C VAL A 95 -44.34 15.38 4.38
N THR A 96 -43.68 14.34 3.89
CA THR A 96 -42.61 13.64 4.61
C THR A 96 -41.27 13.81 3.91
N ARG A 97 -40.18 13.78 4.66
CA ARG A 97 -38.83 13.59 4.12
C ARG A 97 -38.04 12.54 4.91
N GLU A 98 -37.15 11.85 4.24
CA GLU A 98 -36.15 10.97 4.85
C GLU A 98 -34.83 11.72 5.06
N ILE A 99 -34.22 11.47 6.22
CA ILE A 99 -32.91 12.00 6.61
C ILE A 99 -31.99 10.84 6.85
N THR A 100 -30.97 10.72 6.00
CA THR A 100 -29.94 9.69 6.15
C THR A 100 -28.74 10.29 6.86
N VAL A 101 -28.42 9.77 8.05
CA VAL A 101 -27.22 10.12 8.80
C VAL A 101 -26.13 9.11 8.43
N GLU A 102 -25.09 9.57 7.75
CA GLU A 102 -23.97 8.72 7.30
C GLU A 102 -22.68 9.06 8.06
N GLU A 103 -21.93 8.01 8.43
CA GLU A 103 -20.55 8.16 8.89
C GLU A 103 -19.65 8.44 7.68
N GLU A 104 -18.67 9.34 7.83
CA GLU A 104 -17.62 9.45 6.82
C GLU A 104 -16.68 8.25 6.92
N PRO A 105 -16.24 7.67 5.79
CA PRO A 105 -15.28 6.58 5.81
C PRO A 105 -13.98 7.04 6.47
N LEU A 106 -13.40 6.20 7.33
CA LEU A 106 -12.08 6.43 7.88
C LEU A 106 -11.05 6.40 6.74
N VAL A 107 -10.41 7.54 6.46
CA VAL A 107 -9.32 7.62 5.49
C VAL A 107 -8.00 7.75 6.25
N CYS A 108 -7.18 6.70 6.20
CA CYS A 108 -5.82 6.76 6.72
C CYS A 108 -4.92 7.52 5.74
N GLY A 109 -4.15 8.47 6.26
CA GLY A 109 -3.12 9.17 5.48
C GLY A 109 -1.91 8.28 5.19
N ASP A 110 -0.91 8.83 4.51
CA ASP A 110 0.30 8.10 4.13
C ASP A 110 0.99 7.42 5.33
N ASN A 111 1.53 6.23 5.09
CA ASN A 111 2.19 5.36 6.08
C ASN A 111 1.28 4.93 7.24
N ARG A 112 -0.03 4.86 7.01
CA ARG A 112 -1.00 4.32 7.97
C ARG A 112 -1.98 3.38 7.30
N GLU A 113 -2.36 2.34 8.02
CA GLU A 113 -3.39 1.38 7.61
C GLU A 113 -4.49 1.31 8.66
N GLU A 114 -5.72 1.09 8.21
CA GLU A 114 -6.84 0.84 9.12
C GLU A 114 -6.73 -0.57 9.70
N GLN A 115 -6.62 -0.65 11.02
CA GLN A 115 -6.74 -1.89 11.78
C GLN A 115 -7.81 -1.67 12.86
N ASP A 116 -8.87 -2.47 12.81
CA ASP A 116 -10.00 -2.42 13.74
C ASP A 116 -10.61 -1.00 13.91
N GLY A 117 -10.77 -0.26 12.80
CA GLY A 117 -11.33 1.09 12.82
C GLY A 117 -10.38 2.17 13.35
N VAL A 118 -9.08 1.88 13.45
CA VAL A 118 -8.04 2.83 13.89
C VAL A 118 -6.90 2.86 12.87
N CYS A 119 -6.44 4.05 12.50
CA CYS A 119 -5.25 4.18 11.68
C CYS A 119 -3.98 3.90 12.50
N VAL A 120 -3.28 2.82 12.18
CA VAL A 120 -2.01 2.41 12.79
C VAL A 120 -0.85 2.79 11.87
N VAL A 121 0.27 3.26 12.44
CA VAL A 121 1.48 3.59 11.67
C VAL A 121 2.12 2.29 11.15
N ILE A 122 2.39 2.25 9.85
CA ILE A 122 3.18 1.19 9.23
C ILE A 122 4.66 1.53 9.43
N ASP A 123 5.42 0.59 9.97
CA ASP A 123 6.88 0.65 9.91
C ASP A 123 7.31 0.29 8.47
N GLN A 124 7.28 1.29 7.59
CA GLN A 124 7.62 1.12 6.17
C GLN A 124 9.03 0.54 6.00
N ASP A 125 9.97 0.92 6.87
CA ASP A 125 11.34 0.42 6.85
C ASP A 125 11.38 -1.09 7.13
N LEU A 126 10.51 -1.60 8.01
CA LEU A 126 10.37 -3.04 8.28
C LEU A 126 9.69 -3.80 7.12
N GLU A 127 8.72 -3.19 6.45
CA GLU A 127 8.04 -3.84 5.32
C GLU A 127 8.94 -3.90 4.08
N ASP A 128 9.69 -2.82 3.78
CA ASP A 128 10.67 -2.77 2.68
C ASP A 128 11.68 -3.92 2.77
N ILE A 129 12.33 -4.08 3.92
CA ILE A 129 13.32 -5.16 4.13
C ILE A 129 12.66 -6.55 4.09
N LYS A 130 11.44 -6.69 4.59
CA LYS A 130 10.70 -7.95 4.56
C LYS A 130 10.38 -8.37 3.13
N ILE A 131 9.92 -7.45 2.30
CA ILE A 131 9.67 -7.68 0.88
C ILE A 131 10.99 -8.06 0.19
N ALA A 132 12.04 -7.27 0.41
CA ALA A 132 13.34 -7.49 -0.22
C ALA A 132 13.95 -8.86 0.11
N LEU A 133 13.94 -9.28 1.37
CA LEU A 133 14.45 -10.59 1.78
C LEU A 133 13.64 -11.73 1.14
N ASN A 134 12.31 -11.69 1.20
CA ASN A 134 11.46 -12.75 0.64
C ASN A 134 11.61 -12.90 -0.88
N ASN A 135 11.66 -11.77 -1.60
CA ASN A 135 11.82 -11.80 -3.05
C ASN A 135 13.21 -12.32 -3.43
N THR A 136 14.25 -11.94 -2.69
CA THR A 136 15.62 -12.41 -2.94
C THR A 136 15.74 -13.92 -2.78
N ILE A 137 15.13 -14.51 -1.74
CA ILE A 137 15.10 -15.96 -1.51
C ILE A 137 14.41 -16.71 -2.67
N SER A 138 13.50 -16.03 -3.38
CA SER A 138 12.74 -16.61 -4.48
C SER A 138 13.42 -16.47 -5.86
N LEU A 139 14.60 -15.84 -5.93
CA LEU A 139 15.33 -15.65 -7.19
C LEU A 139 15.94 -16.97 -7.68
N THR A 140 15.83 -17.24 -8.98
CA THR A 140 16.47 -18.40 -9.62
C THR A 140 17.45 -18.01 -10.72
N ASN A 141 17.26 -16.85 -11.36
CA ASN A 141 18.08 -16.40 -12.49
C ASN A 141 18.76 -15.08 -12.14
N TYR A 142 19.97 -15.12 -11.59
CA TYR A 142 20.68 -13.92 -11.14
C TYR A 142 22.17 -14.18 -10.98
N GLN A 143 22.93 -13.10 -10.83
CA GLN A 143 24.35 -13.13 -10.52
C GLN A 143 24.59 -12.52 -9.15
N MET A 144 25.49 -13.10 -8.37
CA MET A 144 26.01 -12.56 -7.13
C MET A 144 27.52 -12.38 -7.27
N GLY A 145 27.97 -11.12 -7.32
CA GLY A 145 29.38 -10.76 -7.24
C GLY A 145 29.84 -10.79 -5.79
N VAL A 146 31.00 -11.36 -5.53
CA VAL A 146 31.59 -11.44 -4.19
C VAL A 146 32.97 -10.82 -4.21
N VAL A 147 33.19 -9.82 -3.35
CA VAL A 147 34.47 -9.17 -3.16
C VAL A 147 34.93 -9.38 -1.73
N ILE A 148 36.14 -9.92 -1.57
CA ILE A 148 36.80 -10.07 -0.27
C ILE A 148 38.07 -9.25 -0.29
N SER A 149 38.19 -8.28 0.61
CA SER A 149 39.41 -7.49 0.78
C SER A 149 39.96 -7.53 2.20
N TYR A 150 41.28 -7.48 2.33
CA TYR A 150 41.95 -7.29 3.61
C TYR A 150 43.28 -6.56 3.42
N SER A 151 43.84 -6.01 4.49
CA SER A 151 45.13 -5.34 4.46
C SER A 151 46.12 -5.97 5.44
N GLU A 152 47.36 -6.14 5.01
CA GLU A 152 48.46 -6.60 5.86
C GLU A 152 49.69 -5.73 5.61
N ASN A 153 50.28 -5.15 6.66
CA ASN A 153 51.46 -4.30 6.56
C ASN A 153 51.34 -3.17 5.51
N THR A 154 50.15 -2.54 5.39
CA THR A 154 49.79 -1.51 4.38
C THR A 154 49.64 -2.00 2.94
N ILE A 155 49.75 -3.30 2.69
CA ILE A 155 49.45 -3.93 1.40
C ILE A 155 47.99 -4.39 1.43
N GLU A 156 47.23 -4.02 0.39
CA GLU A 156 45.84 -4.45 0.20
C GLU A 156 45.79 -5.67 -0.71
N TYR A 157 44.95 -6.63 -0.34
CA TYR A 157 44.63 -7.82 -1.12
C TYR A 157 43.13 -7.82 -1.40
N THR A 158 42.76 -8.18 -2.64
CA THR A 158 41.37 -8.26 -3.09
C THR A 158 41.18 -9.54 -3.88
N TYR A 159 40.11 -10.27 -3.57
CA TYR A 159 39.62 -11.40 -4.34
C TYR A 159 38.23 -11.09 -4.86
N GLU A 160 38.00 -11.38 -6.13
CA GLU A 160 36.71 -11.23 -6.79
C GLU A 160 36.24 -12.60 -7.27
N MET A 161 35.00 -12.92 -6.95
CA MET A 161 34.33 -14.13 -7.39
C MET A 161 32.97 -13.75 -7.98
N THR A 162 32.51 -14.56 -8.92
CA THR A 162 31.18 -14.43 -9.50
C THR A 162 30.45 -15.73 -9.33
N LEU A 163 29.27 -15.66 -8.72
CA LEU A 163 28.31 -16.73 -8.64
C LEU A 163 27.17 -16.40 -9.60
N SER A 164 26.82 -17.28 -10.53
CA SER A 164 25.65 -17.09 -11.39
C SER A 164 24.71 -18.27 -11.22
N PHE A 165 23.40 -18.00 -11.19
CA PHE A 165 22.35 -18.97 -10.97
C PHE A 165 21.36 -18.87 -12.12
N ASP A 166 20.98 -20.03 -12.66
CA ASP A 166 19.98 -20.20 -13.72
C ASP A 166 19.22 -21.51 -13.43
N ASP A 167 18.10 -21.39 -12.72
CA ASP A 167 17.29 -22.50 -12.23
C ASP A 167 18.11 -23.61 -11.55
N ASN A 168 18.38 -24.71 -12.25
CA ASN A 168 19.10 -25.87 -11.73
C ASN A 168 20.61 -25.84 -12.03
N ILE A 169 21.10 -24.83 -12.73
CA ILE A 169 22.51 -24.64 -13.08
C ILE A 169 23.06 -23.47 -12.26
N ALA A 170 24.23 -23.67 -11.67
CA ALA A 170 25.01 -22.60 -11.06
C ALA A 170 26.42 -22.56 -11.66
N LEU A 171 27.03 -21.39 -11.66
CA LEU A 171 28.40 -21.13 -12.08
C LEU A 171 29.13 -20.45 -10.94
N PHE A 172 30.28 -21.01 -10.55
CA PHE A 172 31.28 -20.35 -9.73
C PHE A 172 32.49 -19.99 -10.58
N GLU A 173 32.89 -18.73 -10.55
CA GLU A 173 34.07 -18.22 -11.23
C GLU A 173 34.95 -17.39 -10.28
N MET A 174 36.22 -17.74 -10.20
CA MET A 174 37.27 -16.99 -9.50
C MET A 174 38.48 -16.81 -10.42
N GLY A 175 38.36 -15.86 -11.35
CA GLY A 175 39.36 -15.62 -12.38
C GLY A 175 39.39 -16.70 -13.47
N GLU A 176 40.28 -16.54 -14.44
CA GLU A 176 40.20 -17.27 -15.72
C GLU A 176 40.35 -18.80 -15.62
N ASN A 177 40.94 -19.31 -14.53
CA ASN A 177 41.30 -20.72 -14.40
C ASN A 177 40.48 -21.48 -13.34
N ASP A 178 39.76 -20.78 -12.47
CA ASP A 178 38.95 -21.40 -11.42
C ASP A 178 37.48 -21.20 -11.78
N ILE A 179 36.97 -22.12 -12.59
CA ILE A 179 35.61 -22.09 -13.12
C ILE A 179 34.98 -23.46 -12.90
N THR A 180 33.85 -23.47 -12.21
CA THR A 180 33.07 -24.68 -11.96
C THR A 180 31.59 -24.43 -12.25
N TYR A 181 31.00 -25.25 -13.11
CA TYR A 181 29.54 -25.31 -13.25
C TYR A 181 28.99 -26.43 -12.36
N TYR A 182 27.86 -26.17 -11.73
CA TYR A 182 27.10 -27.15 -10.98
C TYR A 182 25.74 -27.33 -11.66
N GLU A 183 25.35 -28.57 -11.93
CA GLU A 183 24.00 -28.91 -12.40
C GLU A 183 23.34 -29.80 -11.35
N THR A 184 22.23 -29.31 -10.79
CA THR A 184 21.38 -30.09 -9.89
C THR A 184 20.52 -31.04 -10.72
N THR A 185 20.61 -32.33 -10.40
CA THR A 185 19.84 -33.40 -11.06
C THR A 185 18.98 -34.16 -10.05
N SER A 186 18.13 -35.07 -10.52
CA SER A 186 17.33 -35.93 -9.64
C SER A 186 18.14 -36.90 -8.78
N THR A 187 19.42 -37.11 -9.09
CA THR A 187 20.27 -38.14 -8.47
C THR A 187 21.49 -37.58 -7.73
N GLY A 188 21.67 -36.27 -7.70
CA GLY A 188 22.84 -35.60 -7.12
C GLY A 188 23.23 -34.37 -7.93
N ILE A 189 24.46 -33.90 -7.74
CA ILE A 189 24.98 -32.71 -8.39
C ILE A 189 26.13 -33.11 -9.32
N ASN A 190 26.08 -32.64 -10.56
CA ASN A 190 27.19 -32.74 -11.50
C ASN A 190 28.06 -31.47 -11.39
N ALA A 191 29.36 -31.63 -11.19
CA ALA A 191 30.34 -30.56 -11.16
C ALA A 191 31.23 -30.62 -12.40
N TYR A 192 31.26 -29.54 -13.18
CA TYR A 192 32.08 -29.39 -14.39
C TYR A 192 33.22 -28.42 -14.08
N MET A 193 34.39 -28.97 -13.73
CA MET A 193 35.54 -28.18 -13.29
C MET A 193 36.50 -27.94 -14.44
N LYS A 194 36.94 -26.68 -14.61
CA LYS A 194 37.94 -26.32 -15.62
C LYS A 194 39.32 -26.86 -15.24
N GLN A 195 39.99 -27.52 -16.19
CA GLN A 195 41.37 -27.99 -16.08
C GLN A 195 42.14 -27.63 -17.35
N GLY A 196 42.82 -26.47 -17.34
CA GLY A 196 43.42 -25.91 -18.54
C GLY A 196 42.35 -25.50 -19.55
N ASP A 197 42.39 -26.07 -20.76
CA ASP A 197 41.46 -25.75 -21.85
C ASP A 197 40.24 -26.69 -21.92
N VAL A 198 40.12 -27.64 -20.99
CA VAL A 198 39.02 -28.63 -20.96
C VAL A 198 38.25 -28.57 -19.66
N PHE A 199 37.03 -29.11 -19.66
CA PHE A 199 36.26 -29.35 -18.45
C PHE A 199 36.28 -30.83 -18.11
N VAL A 200 36.24 -31.13 -16.81
CA VAL A 200 36.13 -32.49 -16.29
C VAL A 200 34.85 -32.59 -15.47
N LEU A 201 34.10 -33.68 -15.67
CA LEU A 201 32.86 -33.97 -14.95
C LEU A 201 33.12 -34.87 -13.74
N GLU A 202 32.61 -34.46 -12.60
CA GLU A 202 32.51 -35.27 -11.37
C GLU A 202 31.07 -35.23 -10.83
N SER A 203 30.62 -36.31 -10.20
CA SER A 203 29.34 -36.32 -9.47
C SER A 203 29.62 -36.22 -7.97
N ILE A 204 28.96 -35.27 -7.31
CA ILE A 204 29.09 -35.00 -5.88
C ILE A 204 27.71 -35.09 -5.20
N ASP A 205 27.73 -35.36 -3.89
CA ASP A 205 26.50 -35.56 -3.11
C ASP A 205 25.87 -34.24 -2.65
N GLU A 206 26.68 -33.22 -2.37
CA GLU A 206 26.23 -31.92 -1.85
C GLU A 206 27.23 -30.81 -2.20
N VAL A 207 26.73 -29.57 -2.26
CA VAL A 207 27.54 -28.34 -2.34
C VAL A 207 27.17 -27.48 -1.13
N ASN A 208 28.16 -27.08 -0.34
CA ASN A 208 27.94 -26.13 0.75
C ASN A 208 27.60 -24.75 0.15
N GLY A 209 26.31 -24.44 0.11
CA GLY A 209 25.81 -23.14 -0.33
C GLY A 209 26.16 -22.03 0.66
N PHE A 210 26.42 -20.82 0.15
CA PHE A 210 26.60 -19.63 0.98
C PHE A 210 25.33 -18.77 0.93
N ASN A 211 24.36 -19.12 1.78
CA ASN A 211 23.01 -18.56 1.73
C ASN A 211 22.63 -17.83 3.03
N ILE A 212 23.59 -17.13 3.64
CA ILE A 212 23.37 -16.45 4.93
C ILE A 212 22.22 -15.43 4.91
N TYR A 213 21.85 -14.95 3.72
CA TYR A 213 20.76 -14.00 3.52
C TYR A 213 19.37 -14.64 3.68
N GLU A 214 19.24 -15.96 3.51
CA GLU A 214 17.97 -16.69 3.65
C GLU A 214 17.49 -16.75 5.10
N ASP A 215 18.42 -16.77 6.07
CA ASP A 215 18.12 -16.87 7.49
C ASP A 215 18.01 -15.50 8.20
N LEU A 216 18.07 -14.40 7.45
CA LEU A 216 17.97 -13.05 8.01
C LEU A 216 16.53 -12.73 8.44
N ASP A 217 16.37 -12.25 9.67
CA ASP A 217 15.09 -11.72 10.14
C ASP A 217 15.02 -10.20 9.89
N PRO A 218 14.00 -9.69 9.17
CA PRO A 218 13.73 -8.27 8.98
C PRO A 218 13.86 -7.42 10.25
N ARG A 219 13.43 -7.97 11.40
CA ARG A 219 13.36 -7.26 12.69
C ARG A 219 14.74 -7.04 13.32
N TRP A 220 15.79 -7.67 12.78
CA TRP A 220 17.14 -7.50 13.30
C TRP A 220 17.81 -6.22 12.81
N PHE A 221 17.20 -5.53 11.86
CA PHE A 221 17.80 -4.42 11.15
C PHE A 221 17.21 -3.06 11.53
N THR A 222 18.01 -2.01 11.35
CA THR A 222 17.58 -0.62 11.51
C THR A 222 18.07 0.18 10.30
N LYS A 223 17.18 0.97 9.70
CA LYS A 223 17.51 1.81 8.55
C LYS A 223 18.46 2.95 8.95
N MET A 224 19.49 3.13 8.16
CA MET A 224 20.60 4.07 8.37
C MET A 224 20.90 4.78 7.04
N GLY A 225 20.11 5.82 6.72
CA GLY A 225 20.25 6.50 5.43
C GLY A 225 19.80 5.61 4.28
N ASP A 226 20.76 5.12 3.50
CA ASP A 226 20.58 4.30 2.30
C ASP A 226 20.80 2.80 2.50
N TYR A 227 21.08 2.35 3.73
CA TYR A 227 21.27 0.94 4.06
C TYR A 227 20.57 0.57 5.37
N TYR A 228 20.52 -0.72 5.65
CA TYR A 228 20.02 -1.28 6.90
C TYR A 228 21.17 -1.92 7.68
N LEU A 229 21.35 -1.51 8.94
CA LEU A 229 22.39 -2.02 9.82
C LEU A 229 21.82 -3.10 10.74
N LEU A 230 22.52 -4.23 10.85
CA LEU A 230 22.16 -5.27 11.80
C LEU A 230 22.42 -4.80 13.24
N GLY A 231 21.44 -5.01 14.13
CA GLY A 231 21.61 -4.80 15.55
C GLY A 231 22.69 -5.73 16.13
N SER A 232 23.60 -5.18 16.94
CA SER A 232 24.74 -5.94 17.48
C SER A 232 24.33 -7.15 18.33
N GLN A 233 23.13 -7.14 18.91
CA GLN A 233 22.55 -8.27 19.64
C GLN A 233 22.24 -9.49 18.75
N HIS A 234 22.14 -9.30 17.43
CA HIS A 234 21.84 -10.35 16.46
C HIS A 234 23.09 -10.87 15.73
N LEU A 235 24.26 -10.26 15.95
CA LEU A 235 25.53 -10.71 15.35
C LEU A 235 25.82 -12.18 15.67
N VAL A 236 25.52 -12.62 16.90
CA VAL A 236 25.71 -14.02 17.31
C VAL A 236 24.86 -15.00 16.51
N SER A 237 23.65 -14.60 16.10
CA SER A 237 22.79 -15.44 15.26
C SER A 237 23.44 -15.73 13.90
N ILE A 238 24.14 -14.74 13.34
CA ILE A 238 24.81 -14.86 12.03
C ILE A 238 26.19 -15.50 12.16
N SER A 239 26.92 -15.22 13.24
CA SER A 239 28.27 -15.78 13.46
C SER A 239 28.29 -17.31 13.36
N GLY A 240 27.25 -17.99 13.87
CA GLY A 240 27.15 -19.44 13.76
C GLY A 240 27.05 -19.95 12.32
N MET A 241 26.39 -19.19 11.43
CA MET A 241 26.26 -19.54 10.01
C MET A 241 27.59 -19.43 9.25
N LEU A 242 28.55 -18.68 9.81
CA LEU A 242 29.84 -18.41 9.20
C LEU A 242 30.99 -19.18 9.84
N GLU A 243 30.71 -19.95 10.89
CA GLU A 243 31.75 -20.64 11.67
C GLU A 243 32.56 -21.63 10.81
N ASP A 244 31.92 -22.30 9.86
CA ASP A 244 32.56 -23.24 8.93
C ASP A 244 33.53 -22.55 7.97
N TYR A 245 33.30 -21.27 7.64
CA TYR A 245 34.11 -20.49 6.72
C TYR A 245 35.18 -19.66 7.44
N PHE A 246 34.84 -19.14 8.62
CA PHE A 246 35.68 -18.28 9.45
C PHE A 246 35.73 -18.82 10.89
N PRO A 247 36.47 -19.90 11.14
CA PRO A 247 36.56 -20.48 12.47
C PRO A 247 37.19 -19.47 13.44
N ASN A 248 36.49 -19.18 14.54
CA ASN A 248 36.82 -18.14 15.52
C ASN A 248 36.79 -16.69 14.98
N GLY A 249 36.19 -16.47 13.81
CA GLY A 249 35.99 -15.14 13.24
C GLY A 249 34.93 -14.35 14.00
N ALA A 250 35.21 -13.09 14.32
CA ALA A 250 34.24 -12.19 14.92
C ALA A 250 33.63 -11.27 13.86
N LEU A 251 32.31 -11.36 13.70
CA LEU A 251 31.58 -10.58 12.71
C LEU A 251 31.28 -9.18 13.22
N ASN A 252 31.46 -8.17 12.36
CA ASN A 252 31.14 -6.77 12.62
C ASN A 252 30.52 -6.11 11.39
N ASN A 253 29.89 -4.94 11.60
CA ASN A 253 29.44 -4.05 10.53
C ASN A 253 28.55 -4.71 9.45
N PHE A 254 27.74 -5.69 9.84
CA PHE A 254 26.79 -6.33 8.94
C PHE A 254 25.73 -5.33 8.50
N LYS A 255 25.64 -5.10 7.20
CA LYS A 255 24.65 -4.23 6.59
C LYS A 255 24.16 -4.79 5.29
N ILE A 256 22.91 -4.45 4.97
CA ILE A 256 22.28 -4.77 3.70
C ILE A 256 21.83 -3.48 3.01
N GLY A 257 21.90 -3.47 1.69
CA GLY A 257 21.27 -2.47 0.83
C GLY A 257 20.15 -3.13 0.04
N LEU A 258 19.13 -2.35 -0.28
CA LEU A 258 18.00 -2.80 -1.10
C LEU A 258 18.04 -2.10 -2.45
N ASN A 259 17.62 -2.79 -3.50
CA ASN A 259 17.35 -2.23 -4.81
C ASN A 259 15.90 -2.56 -5.15
N GLU A 260 15.03 -1.56 -5.07
CA GLU A 260 13.58 -1.77 -5.13
C GLU A 260 13.14 -2.85 -4.14
N ASP A 261 12.57 -3.94 -4.64
CA ASP A 261 11.94 -4.99 -3.84
C ASP A 261 12.86 -6.22 -3.64
N VAL A 262 14.18 -6.08 -3.79
CA VAL A 262 15.17 -7.15 -3.57
C VAL A 262 16.42 -6.65 -2.82
N LEU A 263 17.22 -7.56 -2.27
CA LEU A 263 18.55 -7.22 -1.76
C LEU A 263 19.44 -6.76 -2.92
N ASP A 264 20.05 -5.59 -2.77
CA ASP A 264 21.11 -5.12 -3.66
C ASP A 264 22.45 -5.71 -3.25
N TYR A 265 22.74 -5.65 -1.95
CA TYR A 265 23.96 -6.21 -1.39
C TYR A 265 23.78 -6.58 0.07
N PHE A 266 24.66 -7.46 0.54
CA PHE A 266 24.99 -7.55 1.95
C PHE A 266 26.51 -7.55 2.11
N LYS A 267 26.98 -6.90 3.17
CA LYS A 267 28.41 -6.82 3.47
C LYS A 267 28.66 -6.78 4.96
N PHE A 268 29.79 -7.32 5.35
CA PHE A 268 30.20 -7.44 6.74
C PHE A 268 31.71 -7.56 6.84
N ASP A 269 32.22 -7.28 8.03
CA ASP A 269 33.62 -7.46 8.37
C ASP A 269 33.77 -8.72 9.21
N VAL A 270 34.82 -9.50 8.97
CA VAL A 270 35.23 -10.61 9.81
C VAL A 270 36.61 -10.33 10.36
N VAL A 271 36.72 -10.25 11.68
CA VAL A 271 38.00 -10.16 12.39
C VAL A 271 38.47 -11.57 12.68
N SER A 272 39.62 -11.97 12.13
CA SER A 272 40.22 -13.28 12.38
C SER A 272 41.72 -13.11 12.64
N GLY A 273 42.13 -13.36 13.88
CA GLY A 273 43.47 -13.03 14.35
C GLY A 273 43.74 -11.52 14.27
N ASP A 274 44.82 -11.15 13.57
CA ASP A 274 45.23 -9.75 13.37
C ASP A 274 44.65 -9.13 12.09
N LEU A 275 43.87 -9.88 11.32
CA LEU A 275 43.32 -9.46 10.03
C LEU A 275 41.85 -9.11 10.15
N VAL A 276 41.44 -8.12 9.35
CA VAL A 276 40.04 -7.74 9.15
C VAL A 276 39.72 -7.96 7.68
N TYR A 277 38.85 -8.93 7.41
CA TYR A 277 38.32 -9.21 6.08
C TYR A 277 37.04 -8.41 5.88
N GLN A 278 36.94 -7.70 4.77
CA GLN A 278 35.75 -7.00 4.34
C GLN A 278 35.12 -7.82 3.22
N LEU A 279 33.93 -8.33 3.45
CA LEU A 279 33.20 -9.13 2.47
C LEU A 279 32.02 -8.34 1.96
N THR A 280 31.87 -8.26 0.65
CA THR A 280 30.71 -7.67 -0.01
C THR A 280 30.14 -8.65 -1.03
N PHE A 281 28.85 -8.91 -0.92
CA PHE A 281 28.06 -9.71 -1.83
C PHE A 281 27.05 -8.79 -2.49
N THR A 282 27.04 -8.74 -3.81
CA THR A 282 26.19 -7.84 -4.61
C THR A 282 25.36 -8.65 -5.58
N PHE A 283 24.04 -8.48 -5.54
CA PHE A 283 23.11 -9.09 -6.50
C PHE A 283 23.06 -8.25 -7.78
N GLY A 284 23.01 -8.91 -8.92
CA GLY A 284 22.97 -8.29 -10.24
C GLY A 284 22.43 -9.26 -11.30
N MET A 285 22.29 -8.80 -12.54
CA MET A 285 21.76 -9.59 -13.67
C MET A 285 20.44 -10.32 -13.32
N ILE A 286 19.58 -9.69 -12.52
CA ILE A 286 18.36 -10.30 -11.98
C ILE A 286 17.37 -10.57 -13.11
N ASN A 287 16.93 -11.82 -13.21
CA ASN A 287 16.11 -12.40 -14.29
C ASN A 287 16.76 -12.35 -15.69
N GLU A 288 18.08 -12.16 -15.77
CA GLU A 288 18.81 -12.01 -17.04
C GLU A 288 19.86 -13.10 -17.29
N VAL A 289 20.18 -13.90 -16.28
CA VAL A 289 21.19 -14.96 -16.40
C VAL A 289 20.62 -16.17 -17.14
N GLU A 290 21.33 -16.60 -18.18
CA GLU A 290 21.15 -17.88 -18.87
C GLU A 290 22.51 -18.59 -18.92
N LEU A 291 22.59 -19.82 -18.42
CA LEU A 291 23.81 -20.62 -18.35
C LEU A 291 23.75 -21.83 -19.29
N LEU A 292 24.89 -22.14 -19.90
CA LEU A 292 25.06 -23.32 -20.75
C LEU A 292 26.20 -24.18 -20.19
N LEU A 293 25.92 -25.46 -19.96
CA LEU A 293 26.94 -26.39 -19.50
C LEU A 293 28.07 -26.55 -20.53
N PRO A 294 29.32 -26.64 -20.06
CA PRO A 294 30.46 -26.82 -20.95
C PRO A 294 30.48 -28.24 -21.54
N THR A 295 31.22 -28.40 -22.64
CA THR A 295 31.51 -29.74 -23.18
C THR A 295 32.69 -30.36 -22.42
N VAL A 296 32.57 -31.65 -22.10
CA VAL A 296 33.54 -32.48 -21.35
C VAL A 296 34.22 -33.47 -22.28
#